data_AF-A0A497LFF7-F1
#
_entry.id   AF-A0A497LFF7-F1
#
_cell.length_a   1.000
_cell.length_b   1.000
_cell.length_c   1.000
_cell.angle_alpha   90.00
_cell.angle_beta   90.00
_cell.angle_gamma   90.00
#
_symmetry.space_group_name_H-M   'P 1'
#
loop_
_entity.id
_entity.type
_entity.pdbx_description
1 polymer ?
#
loop_
_entity_poly.entity_id
_entity_poly.type
_entity_poly.pdbx_seq_one_letter_code
_entity_poly.pdbx_strand_id
1 'polypeptide(L)' 'LFAGSVGRTDLPESSWPDMASSLAELAGLPDQVRVYPGHGPPTTIGREKERNPFVRRALASRP' A
#
# COMPACT_ATOMS: atom_id res chain seq x y z
N LEU A 1 3.13 -2.24 2.86
CA LEU A 1 3.08 -0.82 2.44
C LEU A 1 4.33 -0.10 2.94
N PHE A 2 5.07 0.57 2.05
CA PHE A 2 6.27 1.36 2.38
C PHE A 2 6.07 2.82 1.93
N ALA A 3 6.93 3.74 2.37
CA ALA A 3 6.84 5.15 1.99
C ALA A 3 7.08 5.34 0.48
N GLY A 4 6.02 5.59 -0.29
CA GLY A 4 6.06 5.75 -1.75
C GLY A 4 6.28 4.48 -2.55
N SER A 5 6.30 3.30 -1.92
CA SER A 5 6.50 2.00 -2.58
C SER A 5 5.77 0.86 -1.86
N VAL A 6 5.94 -0.38 -2.35
CA VAL A 6 5.36 -1.60 -1.77
C VAL A 6 6.38 -2.73 -1.77
N GLY A 7 6.07 -3.82 -1.06
CA GLY A 7 6.86 -5.04 -1.14
C GLY A 7 6.80 -5.63 -2.55
N ARG A 8 7.88 -6.29 -2.96
CA ARG A 8 7.99 -6.95 -4.26
C ARG A 8 7.03 -8.15 -4.37
N THR A 9 6.49 -8.38 -5.56
CA THR A 9 5.51 -9.45 -5.86
C THR A 9 5.99 -10.39 -6.98
N ASP A 10 7.31 -10.48 -7.17
CA ASP A 10 8.00 -11.31 -8.16
C ASP A 10 8.79 -12.46 -7.51
N LEU A 11 8.50 -12.76 -6.24
CA LEU A 11 9.04 -13.91 -5.52
C LEU A 11 8.06 -15.10 -5.58
N PRO A 12 8.53 -16.35 -5.34
CA PRO A 12 7.63 -17.47 -5.13
C PRO A 12 6.55 -17.13 -4.10
N GLU A 13 5.32 -17.57 -4.37
CA GLU A 13 4.15 -17.39 -3.49
C GLU A 13 3.66 -15.94 -3.33
N SER A 14 4.24 -14.98 -4.04
CA SER A 14 3.76 -13.60 -4.05
C SER A 14 2.81 -13.31 -5.22
N SER A 15 1.86 -12.40 -5.02
CA SER A 15 0.75 -12.15 -5.94
C SER A 15 0.39 -10.67 -5.97
N TRP A 16 0.38 -10.06 -7.16
CA TRP A 16 -0.06 -8.67 -7.32
C TRP A 16 -1.56 -8.47 -7.00
N PRO A 17 -2.49 -9.35 -7.45
CA PRO A 17 -3.89 -9.26 -7.04
C PRO A 17 -4.09 -9.24 -5.53
N ASP A 18 -3.40 -10.12 -4.79
CA ASP A 18 -3.52 -10.19 -3.34
C ASP A 18 -2.92 -8.94 -2.68
N MET A 19 -1.75 -8.48 -3.15
CA MET A 19 -1.16 -7.21 -2.72
C MET A 19 -2.13 -6.04 -2.94
N ALA A 20 -2.77 -5.94 -4.10
CA ALA A 20 -3.73 -4.87 -4.39
C ALA A 20 -4.94 -4.91 -3.44
N SER A 21 -5.46 -6.12 -3.13
CA SER A 21 -6.53 -6.31 -2.14
C SER A 21 -6.11 -5.80 -0.76
N SER A 22 -4.95 -6.22 -0.26
CA SER A 22 -4.41 -5.77 1.03
C SER A 22 -4.16 -4.25 1.08
N LEU A 23 -3.66 -3.65 -0.01
CA LEU A 23 -3.47 -2.20 -0.09
C LEU A 23 -4.80 -1.44 -0.04
N ALA A 24 -5.85 -1.96 -0.67
CA ALA A 24 -7.18 -1.37 -0.63
C ALA A 24 -7.81 -1.48 0.77
N GLU A 25 -7.59 -2.58 1.48
CA GLU A 25 -8.01 -2.75 2.88
C GLU A 25 -7.31 -1.73 3.79
N LEU A 26 -5.98 -1.60 3.68
CA LEU A 26 -5.21 -0.60 4.45
C LEU A 26 -5.66 0.84 4.14
N ALA A 27 -6.02 1.14 2.90
CA ALA A 27 -6.51 2.46 2.51
C ALA A 27 -7.88 2.82 3.11
N GLY A 28 -8.59 1.85 3.70
CA GLY A 28 -9.82 2.07 4.48
C GLY A 28 -9.57 2.57 5.90
N LEU A 29 -8.33 2.56 6.39
CA LEU A 29 -7.97 3.09 7.70
C LEU A 29 -7.97 4.63 7.72
N PRO A 30 -8.11 5.26 8.91
CA PRO A 30 -8.01 6.71 9.04
C PRO A 30 -6.66 7.27 8.55
N ASP A 31 -6.68 8.45 7.92
CA ASP A 31 -5.52 9.03 7.26
C ASP A 31 -4.33 9.30 8.19
N GLN A 32 -4.61 9.58 9.48
CA GLN A 32 -3.60 9.83 10.51
C GLN A 32 -2.91 8.56 11.04
N VAL A 33 -3.39 7.37 10.65
CA VAL A 33 -2.75 6.11 11.06
C VAL A 33 -1.32 6.08 10.52
N ARG A 34 -0.37 5.94 11.44
CA ARG A 34 1.06 5.92 11.16
C ARG A 34 1.52 4.52 10.84
N VAL A 35 2.20 4.35 9.71
CA VAL A 35 2.75 3.09 9.22
C VAL A 35 4.24 3.06 9.52
N TYR A 36 4.67 2.01 10.23
CA TYR A 36 6.07 1.74 10.52
C TYR A 36 6.53 0.53 9.69
N PRO A 37 7.11 0.75 8.50
CA PRO A 37 7.50 -0.34 7.61
C PRO A 37 8.80 -1.02 8.06
N GLY A 38 9.04 -2.24 7.59
CA GLY A 38 10.32 -2.92 7.78
C GLY A 38 11.50 -2.28 7.03
N HIS A 39 11.22 -1.50 5.97
CA HIS A 39 12.22 -0.77 5.19
C HIS A 39 11.78 0.66 4.89
N GLY A 40 12.75 1.59 4.88
CA GLY A 40 12.50 3.00 4.62
C GLY A 40 11.90 3.75 5.82
N PRO A 41 11.56 5.03 5.66
CA PRO A 41 11.03 5.85 6.74
C PRO A 41 9.56 5.52 7.06
N PRO A 42 9.08 5.86 8.27
CA PRO A 42 7.65 5.83 8.59
C PRO A 42 6.82 6.75 7.67
N THR A 43 5.54 6.43 7.52
CA THR A 43 4.58 7.20 6.72
C THR A 43 3.20 7.19 7.37
N THR A 44 2.16 7.71 6.70
CA THR A 44 0.76 7.62 7.12
C THR A 44 -0.13 7.07 6.01
N ILE A 45 -1.27 6.48 6.37
CA ILE A 45 -2.24 5.99 5.39
C ILE A 45 -2.69 7.10 4.43
N GLY A 46 -2.96 8.30 4.94
CA GLY A 46 -3.37 9.44 4.11
C GLY A 46 -2.30 9.84 3.08
N ARG A 47 -1.02 9.90 3.51
CA ARG A 47 0.09 10.21 2.61
C ARG A 47 0.21 9.17 1.49
N GLU A 48 0.07 7.89 1.81
CA GLU A 48 0.19 6.83 0.81
C GLU A 48 -1.01 6.76 -0.12
N LYS A 49 -2.24 7.03 0.36
CA LYS A 49 -3.42 7.19 -0.52
C LYS A 49 -3.22 8.29 -1.55
N GLU A 50 -2.64 9.42 -1.15
CA GLU A 50 -2.41 10.57 -2.02
C GLU A 50 -1.24 10.34 -3.00
N ARG A 51 -0.13 9.75 -2.53
CA ARG A 51 1.17 9.82 -3.22
C ARG A 51 1.70 8.48 -3.73
N ASN A 52 1.28 7.36 -3.16
CA ASN A 52 1.83 6.07 -3.51
C ASN A 52 1.18 5.55 -4.80
N PRO A 53 1.94 5.40 -5.90
CA PRO A 53 1.36 4.99 -7.19
C PRO A 53 0.74 3.59 -7.13
N PHE A 54 1.25 2.70 -6.27
CA PHE A 54 0.73 1.35 -6.10
C PHE A 54 -0.60 1.33 -5.34
N VAL A 55 -0.73 2.14 -4.28
CA VAL A 55 -1.99 2.30 -3.54
C VAL A 55 -3.05 2.92 -4.44
N ARG A 56 -2.70 3.97 -5.18
CA ARG A 56 -3.62 4.59 -6.14
C ARG A 56 -4.08 3.61 -7.23
N ARG A 57 -3.16 2.81 -7.76
CA ARG A 57 -3.50 1.74 -8.72
C ARG A 57 -4.45 0.71 -8.10
N ALA A 58 -4.18 0.26 -6.88
CA ALA A 58 -5.03 -0.70 -6.18
C ALA A 58 -6.46 -0.16 -5.97
N LEU A 59 -6.59 1.12 -5.60
CA LEU A 59 -7.89 1.78 -5.42
C LEU A 59 -8.65 1.97 -6.73
N ALA A 60 -7.97 2.30 -7.83
CA ALA A 60 -8.58 2.44 -9.15
C ALA A 60 -9.02 1.10 -9.78
N SER A 61 -8.56 -0.03 -9.24
CA SER A 61 -8.86 -1.37 -9.76
C SER A 61 -10.08 -2.03 -9.09
N ARG A 62 -10.77 -1.33 -8.18
CA ARG A 62 -12.03 -1.83 -7.59
C ARG A 62 -13.18 -1.57 -8.58
N PRO A 63 -14.08 -2.55 -8.79
CA PRO A 63 -15.34 -2.31 -9.50
C PRO A 63 -16.22 -1.30 -8.75
#